data_AF-A0A356AMR8-F1
#
_entry.id   AF-A0A356AMR8-F1
#
_cell.length_a   1.000
_cell.length_b   1.000
_cell.length_c   1.000
_cell.angle_alpha   90.00
_cell.angle_beta   90.00
_cell.angle_gamma   90.00
#
_symmetry.space_group_name_H-M   'P 1'
#
loop_
_entity.id
_entity.type
_entity.pdbx_description
1 polymer ?
#
loop_
_entity_poly.entity_id
_entity_poly.type
_entity_poly.pdbx_seq_one_letter_code
_entity_poly.pdbx_strand_id
1 'polypeptide(L)'
;LSAARKVASGEVNLEALRAAPIEEARASLTTIYGVGEKVAECELLYGLHRLEAFPMDVWMKRAMSVLLPGRTPQQLGKYAGIAQQYLFHYSRCNAGLFSA
;
A
#
# COMPACT_ATOMS: atom_id res chain seq x y z
N LEU A 1 9.29 -15.04 14.36
CA LEU A 1 7.84 -15.28 14.57
C LEU A 1 7.06 -14.04 15.07
N SER A 2 7.53 -12.80 14.84
CA SER A 2 6.86 -11.60 15.38
C SER A 2 5.43 -11.45 14.86
N ALA A 3 5.23 -11.50 13.54
CA ALA A 3 3.92 -11.38 12.91
C ALA A 3 2.89 -12.37 13.46
N ALA A 4 3.19 -13.67 13.37
CA ALA A 4 2.31 -14.73 13.85
C ALA A 4 1.96 -14.58 15.34
N ARG A 5 2.94 -14.22 16.20
CA ARG A 5 2.70 -14.03 17.64
C ARG A 5 1.78 -12.84 17.93
N LYS A 6 2.02 -11.68 17.29
CA LYS A 6 1.21 -10.46 17.48
C LYS A 6 -0.23 -10.63 17.02
N VAL A 7 -0.44 -11.37 15.93
CA VAL A 7 -1.79 -11.69 15.46
C VAL A 7 -2.45 -12.71 16.39
N ALA A 8 -1.76 -13.79 16.76
CA ALA A 8 -2.31 -14.82 17.63
C ALA A 8 -2.61 -14.33 19.05
N SER A 9 -1.86 -13.34 19.57
CA SER A 9 -2.14 -12.71 20.86
C SER A 9 -3.25 -11.67 20.81
N GLY A 10 -3.71 -11.27 19.62
CA GLY A 10 -4.68 -10.19 19.42
C GLY A 10 -4.10 -8.78 19.51
N GLU A 11 -2.79 -8.63 19.70
CA GLU A 11 -2.11 -7.32 19.70
C GLU A 11 -2.26 -6.61 18.34
N VAL A 12 -2.26 -7.38 17.25
CA VAL A 12 -2.67 -6.92 15.93
C VAL A 12 -3.93 -7.66 15.51
N ASN A 13 -5.07 -6.98 15.60
CA ASN A 13 -6.37 -7.54 15.22
C ASN A 13 -6.73 -7.16 13.77
N LEU A 14 -6.42 -8.06 12.83
CA LEU A 14 -6.63 -7.82 11.39
C LEU A 14 -8.08 -7.50 11.02
N GLU A 15 -9.07 -8.12 11.68
CA GLU A 15 -10.48 -7.86 11.41
C GLU A 15 -10.89 -6.45 11.86
N ALA A 16 -10.38 -5.98 13.00
CA ALA A 16 -10.59 -4.59 13.42
C ALA A 16 -9.92 -3.60 12.45
N LEU A 17 -8.75 -3.93 11.91
CA LEU A 17 -8.03 -3.06 10.97
C LEU A 17 -8.74 -2.87 9.62
N ARG A 18 -9.69 -3.75 9.25
CA ARG A 18 -10.53 -3.56 8.05
C ARG A 18 -11.38 -2.30 8.12
N ALA A 19 -11.78 -1.86 9.32
CA ALA A 19 -12.68 -0.72 9.53
C ALA A 19 -12.03 0.46 10.28
N ALA A 20 -10.85 0.27 10.88
CA ALA A 20 -10.17 1.32 11.63
C ALA A 20 -9.78 2.53 10.76
N PRO A 21 -9.62 3.74 11.33
CA PRO A 21 -8.98 4.87 10.64
C PRO A 21 -7.66 4.43 9.98
N ILE A 22 -7.41 4.88 8.75
CA ILE A 22 -6.31 4.33 7.93
C ILE A 22 -4.94 4.52 8.59
N GLU A 23 -4.71 5.65 9.27
CA GLU A 23 -3.46 5.92 9.99
C GLU A 23 -3.25 4.98 11.18
N GLU A 24 -4.32 4.62 11.90
CA GLU A 24 -4.25 3.66 13.00
C GLU A 24 -3.93 2.25 12.48
N ALA A 25 -4.51 1.87 11.35
CA ALA A 25 -4.24 0.59 10.71
C ALA A 25 -2.77 0.47 10.25
N ARG A 26 -2.23 1.55 9.65
CA ARG A 26 -0.81 1.66 9.31
C ARG A 26 0.09 1.53 10.54
N ALA A 27 -0.23 2.26 11.61
CA ALA A 27 0.54 2.23 12.85
C ALA A 27 0.53 0.82 13.49
N SER A 28 -0.63 0.15 13.52
CA SER A 28 -0.76 -1.20 14.07
C SER A 28 0.10 -2.22 13.29
N LEU A 29 0.01 -2.23 11.96
CA LEU A 29 0.78 -3.16 11.11
C LEU A 29 2.29 -2.93 11.22
N THR A 30 2.73 -1.67 11.27
CA THR A 30 4.16 -1.33 11.37
C THR A 30 4.79 -1.65 12.73
N THR A 31 4.00 -2.05 13.74
CA THR A 31 4.55 -2.62 14.98
C THR A 31 5.13 -4.03 14.79
N ILE A 32 4.80 -4.71 13.69
CA ILE A 32 5.31 -6.05 13.37
C ILE A 32 6.74 -5.91 12.85
N TYR A 33 7.69 -6.64 13.45
CA TYR A 33 9.08 -6.64 13.00
C TYR A 33 9.18 -7.09 11.54
N GLY A 34 9.76 -6.22 10.69
CA GLY A 34 9.90 -6.44 9.25
C GLY A 34 8.79 -5.82 8.39
N VAL A 35 7.74 -5.23 8.99
CA VAL A 35 6.68 -4.53 8.27
C VAL A 35 6.95 -3.02 8.31
N GLY A 36 7.47 -2.49 7.20
CA GLY A 36 7.56 -1.05 6.97
C GLY A 36 6.35 -0.50 6.20
N GLU A 37 6.32 0.82 5.97
CA GLU A 37 5.24 1.53 5.27
C GLU A 37 4.77 0.82 3.99
N LYS A 38 5.70 0.48 3.08
CA LYS A 38 5.35 -0.20 1.82
C LYS A 38 4.63 -1.54 2.05
N VAL A 39 5.09 -2.33 3.02
CA VAL A 39 4.52 -3.65 3.31
C VAL A 39 3.15 -3.49 3.98
N ALA A 40 3.01 -2.53 4.89
CA ALA A 40 1.73 -2.20 5.51
C ALA A 40 0.68 -1.78 4.47
N GLU A 41 1.04 -0.91 3.51
CA GLU A 41 0.12 -0.53 2.43
C GLU A 41 -0.29 -1.72 1.56
N CYS A 42 0.63 -2.66 1.26
CA CYS A 42 0.28 -3.88 0.53
C CYS A 42 -0.73 -4.74 1.31
N GLU A 43 -0.52 -4.93 2.61
CA GLU A 43 -1.44 -5.70 3.45
C GLU A 43 -2.81 -5.02 3.55
N LEU A 44 -2.83 -3.70 3.74
CA LEU A 44 -4.06 -2.91 3.77
C LEU A 44 -4.87 -3.08 2.48
N LEU A 45 -4.21 -2.93 1.32
CA LEU A 45 -4.87 -3.01 0.02
C LEU A 45 -5.31 -4.44 -0.31
N TYR A 46 -4.40 -5.41 -0.22
CA TYR A 46 -4.62 -6.78 -0.73
C TYR A 46 -5.24 -7.73 0.30
N GLY A 47 -4.88 -7.60 1.58
CA GLY A 47 -5.36 -8.47 2.66
C GLY A 47 -6.61 -7.92 3.35
N LEU A 48 -6.67 -6.59 3.53
CA LEU A 48 -7.70 -5.94 4.35
C LEU A 48 -8.75 -5.15 3.57
N HIS A 49 -8.67 -5.14 2.23
CA HIS A 49 -9.63 -4.47 1.32
C HIS A 49 -9.75 -2.95 1.57
N ARG A 50 -8.66 -2.30 1.95
CA ARG A 50 -8.56 -0.84 2.13
C ARG A 50 -8.18 -0.19 0.81
N LEU A 51 -9.18 0.15 0.01
CA LEU A 51 -9.01 0.66 -1.37
C LEU A 51 -8.36 2.05 -1.44
N GLU A 52 -8.27 2.76 -0.31
CA GLU A 52 -7.52 4.00 -0.16
C GLU A 52 -6.00 3.78 0.06
N ALA A 53 -5.56 2.57 0.38
CA ALA A 53 -4.15 2.25 0.56
C ALA A 53 -3.40 2.21 -0.78
N PHE A 54 -2.17 2.72 -0.81
CA PHE A 54 -1.38 2.94 -2.01
C PHE A 54 0.08 2.49 -1.82
N PRO A 55 0.42 1.24 -2.18
CA PRO A 55 1.77 0.73 -2.02
C PRO A 55 2.79 1.43 -2.94
N MET A 56 3.75 2.15 -2.35
CA MET A 56 4.81 2.87 -3.08
C MET A 56 6.16 2.13 -3.07
N ASP A 57 6.34 1.21 -4.02
CA ASP A 57 7.66 0.63 -4.28
C ASP A 57 8.50 1.48 -5.26
N VAL A 58 9.69 0.97 -5.63
CA VAL A 58 10.58 1.68 -6.56
C VAL A 58 9.98 1.88 -7.96
N TRP A 59 9.17 0.93 -8.44
CA TRP A 59 8.51 1.03 -9.75
C TRP A 59 7.34 2.01 -9.70
N MET A 60 6.54 1.96 -8.64
CA MET A 60 5.41 2.86 -8.45
C MET A 60 5.87 4.30 -8.25
N LYS A 61 6.99 4.53 -7.56
CA LYS A 61 7.63 5.85 -7.47
C LYS A 61 8.01 6.41 -8.84
N ARG A 62 8.63 5.59 -9.69
CA ARG A 62 8.96 5.96 -11.09
C ARG A 62 7.70 6.23 -11.91
N ALA A 63 6.70 5.36 -11.80
CA ALA A 63 5.44 5.48 -12.50
C ALA A 63 4.67 6.76 -12.13
N MET A 64 4.59 7.10 -10.85
CA MET A 64 4.01 8.37 -10.41
C MET A 64 4.78 9.57 -10.99
N SER A 65 6.12 9.54 -10.96
CA SER A 65 6.96 10.61 -11.51
C SER A 65 6.74 10.84 -13.01
N VAL A 66 6.65 9.77 -13.80
CA VAL A 66 6.55 9.84 -15.26
C VAL A 66 5.12 10.05 -15.74
N LEU A 67 4.15 9.33 -15.17
CA LEU A 67 2.77 9.30 -15.67
C LEU A 67 1.88 10.36 -15.01
N LEU A 68 2.19 10.74 -13.76
CA LEU A 68 1.37 11.65 -12.94
C LEU A 68 2.26 12.68 -12.21
N PRO A 69 3.08 13.45 -12.94
CA PRO A 69 4.02 14.38 -12.32
C PRO A 69 3.31 15.39 -11.41
N GLY A 70 3.83 15.57 -10.20
CA GLY A 70 3.29 16.49 -9.20
C GLY A 70 2.04 16.01 -8.46
N ARG A 71 1.51 14.81 -8.77
CA ARG A 71 0.39 14.23 -8.02
C ARG A 71 0.85 13.35 -6.86
N THR A 72 0.07 13.35 -5.79
CA THR A 72 0.23 12.44 -4.67
C THR A 72 -0.86 11.36 -4.67
N PRO A 73 -0.62 10.18 -4.05
CA PRO A 73 -1.64 9.14 -3.91
C PRO A 73 -2.97 9.62 -3.32
N GLN A 74 -2.92 10.53 -2.34
CA GLN A 74 -4.11 11.04 -1.65
C GLN A 74 -5.05 11.78 -2.60
N GLN A 75 -4.52 12.40 -3.66
CA GLN A 75 -5.32 13.09 -4.68
C GLN A 75 -6.09 12.12 -5.60
N LEU A 76 -5.79 10.82 -5.57
CA LEU A 76 -6.53 9.79 -6.29
C LEU A 76 -7.79 9.32 -5.53
N GLY A 77 -7.98 9.80 -4.29
CA GLY A 77 -9.18 9.61 -3.50
C GLY A 77 -9.39 8.18 -2.98
N LYS A 78 -10.65 7.83 -2.69
CA LYS A 78 -11.02 6.56 -2.03
C LYS A 78 -10.65 5.28 -2.80
N TYR A 79 -10.30 5.40 -4.07
CA TYR A 79 -9.94 4.27 -4.94
C TYR A 79 -8.47 4.35 -5.39
N ALA A 80 -7.63 5.06 -4.64
CA ALA A 80 -6.22 5.22 -4.93
C ALA A 80 -5.52 3.87 -5.17
N GLY A 81 -5.80 2.84 -4.36
CA GLY A 81 -5.26 1.50 -4.52
C GLY A 81 -5.70 0.79 -5.81
N ILE A 82 -6.92 1.04 -6.29
CA ILE A 82 -7.36 0.54 -7.60
C ILE A 82 -6.58 1.23 -8.72
N ALA A 83 -6.47 2.56 -8.66
CA ALA A 83 -5.68 3.32 -9.63
C ALA A 83 -4.21 2.86 -9.64
N GLN A 84 -3.65 2.57 -8.47
CA GLN A 84 -2.30 2.03 -8.30
C GLN A 84 -2.10 0.72 -9.08
N GLN A 85 -3.07 -0.21 -9.05
CA GLN A 85 -2.98 -1.46 -9.80
C GLN A 85 -2.94 -1.23 -11.32
N TYR A 86 -3.77 -0.32 -11.84
CA TYR A 86 -3.75 0.03 -13.26
C TYR A 86 -2.44 0.71 -13.67
N LEU A 87 -1.95 1.66 -12.87
CA LEU A 87 -0.67 2.33 -13.12
C LEU A 87 0.47 1.31 -13.12
N PHE A 88 0.52 0.42 -12.13
CA PHE A 88 1.55 -0.62 -12.05
C PHE A 88 1.50 -1.56 -13.25
N HIS A 89 0.32 -2.08 -13.62
CA HIS A 89 0.15 -2.96 -14.76
C HIS A 89 0.59 -2.27 -16.07
N TYR A 90 0.11 -1.05 -16.30
CA TYR A 90 0.49 -0.24 -17.46
C TYR A 90 2.00 -0.02 -17.53
N SER A 91 2.62 0.33 -16.39
CA SER A 91 4.08 0.51 -16.31
C SER A 91 4.87 -0.75 -16.63
N ARG A 92 4.40 -1.93 -16.19
CA ARG A 92 5.05 -3.20 -16.47
C ARG A 92 4.91 -3.62 -17.94
N CYS A 93 3.79 -3.29 -18.58
CA CYS A 93 3.56 -3.54 -20.01
C CYS A 93 4.29 -2.54 -20.93
N ASN A 94 4.66 -1.36 -20.42
CA ASN A 94 5.28 -0.29 -21.19
C ASN A 94 6.64 0.13 -20.60
N ALA A 95 7.53 -0.83 -20.38
CA ALA A 95 8.83 -0.60 -19.72
C ALA A 95 9.71 0.47 -20.41
N GLY A 96 9.54 0.67 -21.72
CA GLY A 96 10.25 1.69 -22.49
C GLY A 96 9.98 3.12 -22.01
N LEU A 97 8.85 3.39 -21.34
CA LEU A 97 8.54 4.71 -20.76
C LEU A 97 9.46 5.09 -19.59
N PHE A 98 10.17 4.12 -19.01
CA PHE A 98 11.03 4.30 -17.83
C PHE A 98 12.52 4.07 -18.15
N SER A 99 12.85 3.94 -19.43
CA SER A 99 14.21 3.76 -19.94
C SER A 99 14.73 5.12 -20.38
N ALA A 100 15.40 5.84 -19.47
CA ALA A 100 16.19 7.01 -19.78
C ALA A 100 17.67 6.69 -19.54
#